data_AF-A0A7W4W2B9-F1
#
_entry.id   AF-A0A7W4W2B9-F1
#
_cell.length_a   1.000
_cell.length_b   1.000
_cell.length_c   1.000
_cell.angle_alpha   90.00
_cell.angle_beta   90.00
_cell.angle_gamma   90.00
#
_symmetry.space_group_name_H-M   'P 1'
#
loop_
_entity.id
_entity.type
_entity.pdbx_description
1 polymer ?
#
loop_
_entity_poly.entity_id
_entity_poly.type
_entity_poly.pdbx_seq_one_letter_code
_entity_poly.pdbx_strand_id
1 'polypeptide(L)'
;MSDDKISTTALAKLLEVPVQQLFATLKDYDWIRKVADGWALTPKGEFEGGEYHNSKRYGRYIVWPVSLEQHAMLRALEDNKMLGAAAIGQPYGLSGRAVNRILAELGWQKRESHGWMLNSRGQQQGGVQLENRQSDMLYVLWPEAVADNAVLIQRLREVSSSNGEAPSGDLFAGSELFTSIDGHQHDSRERQQICQWLYLAGVLHATARQLPVEEPLKADFFLPLNQVFIDFWAADATPTQLKAQMRRAELYKKHAWHAIELHPEDIDQLDDVMPRQLLKFGVKFS
;
A
#
# COMPACT_ATOMS: atom_id res chain seq x y z
N MET A 1 -9.25 34.06 27.65
CA MET A 1 -9.77 33.50 26.40
C MET A 1 -9.64 32.00 26.52
N SER A 2 -10.69 31.23 26.26
CA SER A 2 -10.63 29.77 26.40
C SER A 2 -9.58 29.25 25.43
N ASP A 3 -8.48 28.74 25.97
CA ASP A 3 -7.49 27.99 25.20
C ASP A 3 -8.20 26.69 24.81
N ASP A 4 -8.73 26.64 23.58
CA ASP A 4 -9.37 25.43 23.08
C ASP A 4 -8.35 24.29 23.20
N LYS A 5 -8.76 23.21 23.86
CA LYS A 5 -7.90 22.05 24.12
C LYS A 5 -8.29 20.89 23.24
N ILE A 6 -7.28 20.27 22.64
CA ILE A 6 -7.44 19.16 21.71
C ILE A 6 -6.72 17.92 22.23
N SER A 7 -7.23 16.74 21.90
CA SER A 7 -6.56 15.48 22.25
C SER A 7 -5.19 15.38 21.57
N THR A 8 -4.28 14.55 22.11
CA THR A 8 -2.97 14.31 21.47
C THR A 8 -3.11 13.83 20.01
N THR A 9 -4.12 12.99 19.72
CA THR A 9 -4.40 12.54 18.34
C THR A 9 -4.87 13.69 17.44
N ALA A 10 -5.63 14.64 17.97
CA ALA A 10 -6.08 15.81 17.23
C ALA A 10 -4.93 16.81 17.01
N LEU A 11 -4.04 16.97 18.00
CA LEU A 11 -2.82 17.77 17.87
C LEU A 11 -1.89 17.20 16.79
N ALA A 12 -1.71 15.88 16.75
CA ALA A 12 -0.93 15.24 15.67
C ALA A 12 -1.51 15.51 14.28
N LYS A 13 -2.84 15.52 14.15
CA LYS A 13 -3.51 15.86 12.89
C LYS A 13 -3.32 17.34 12.51
N LEU A 14 -3.38 18.24 13.49
CA LEU A 14 -3.17 19.66 13.29
C LEU A 14 -1.74 19.95 12.78
N LEU A 15 -0.74 19.27 13.34
CA LEU A 15 0.65 19.32 12.93
C LEU A 15 0.97 18.48 11.67
N GLU A 16 -0.03 17.77 11.14
CA GLU A 16 0.13 16.81 10.04
C GLU A 16 1.22 15.74 10.25
N VAL A 17 1.54 15.39 11.51
CA VAL A 17 2.53 14.36 11.85
C VAL A 17 1.86 13.04 12.22
N PRO A 18 2.53 11.88 12.00
CA PRO A 18 2.05 10.61 12.53
C PRO A 18 1.83 10.67 14.04
N VAL A 19 0.66 10.21 14.48
CA VAL A 19 0.26 10.21 15.91
C VAL A 19 1.32 9.56 16.79
N GLN A 20 1.89 8.42 16.37
CA GLN A 20 2.93 7.74 17.15
C GLN A 20 4.23 8.53 17.23
N GLN A 21 4.56 9.33 16.21
CA GLN A 21 5.72 10.22 16.24
C GLN A 21 5.53 11.33 17.29
N LEU A 22 4.32 11.91 17.36
CA LEU A 22 4.01 12.88 18.41
C LEU A 22 4.09 12.25 19.82
N PHE A 23 3.51 11.07 20.02
CA PHE A 23 3.62 10.36 21.31
C PHE A 23 5.07 10.03 21.70
N ALA A 24 5.91 9.62 20.73
CA ALA A 24 7.33 9.40 20.97
C ALA A 24 8.02 10.70 21.39
N THR A 25 7.76 11.80 20.68
CA THR A 25 8.36 13.11 20.96
C THR A 25 7.96 13.64 22.34
N LEU A 26 6.67 13.59 22.68
CA LEU A 26 6.18 14.00 24.00
C LEU A 26 6.79 13.16 25.12
N LYS A 27 7.05 11.87 24.86
CA LYS A 27 7.74 10.99 25.81
C LYS A 27 9.22 11.34 25.94
N ASP A 28 9.92 11.57 24.83
CA ASP A 28 11.36 11.85 24.83
C ASP A 28 11.68 13.19 25.49
N TYR A 29 10.75 14.15 25.41
CA TYR A 29 10.81 15.42 26.16
C TYR A 29 10.31 15.32 27.61
N ASP A 30 9.92 14.12 28.06
CA ASP A 30 9.40 13.83 29.40
C ASP A 30 8.12 14.60 29.76
N TRP A 31 7.26 14.88 28.78
CA TRP A 31 5.94 15.50 29.01
C TRP A 31 4.89 14.44 29.36
N ILE A 32 5.07 13.25 28.81
CA ILE A 32 4.27 12.06 29.14
C ILE A 32 5.19 10.88 29.41
N ARG A 33 4.71 9.93 30.20
CA ARG A 33 5.40 8.67 30.48
C ARG A 33 4.47 7.49 30.28
N LYS A 34 5.05 6.36 29.88
CA LYS A 34 4.30 5.12 29.71
C LYS A 34 4.03 4.48 31.08
N VAL A 35 2.78 4.16 31.36
CA VAL A 35 2.31 3.43 32.55
C VAL A 35 1.52 2.19 32.12
N ALA A 36 1.15 1.32 33.07
CA ALA A 36 0.43 0.07 32.78
C ALA A 36 -0.85 0.31 31.95
N ASP A 37 -1.62 1.35 32.30
CA ASP A 37 -2.90 1.68 31.66
C ASP A 37 -2.79 2.80 30.61
N GLY A 38 -1.62 2.94 29.95
CA GLY A 38 -1.44 3.85 28.82
C GLY A 38 -0.42 4.96 29.05
N TRP A 39 -0.83 6.21 28.82
CA TRP A 39 0.04 7.39 28.94
C TRP A 39 -0.38 8.24 30.13
N ALA A 40 0.59 8.56 30.99
CA ALA A 40 0.41 9.47 32.10
C ALA A 40 1.15 10.78 31.83
N LEU A 41 0.49 11.89 32.12
CA LEU A 41 1.07 13.23 32.11
C LEU A 41 2.09 13.37 33.25
N THR A 42 3.22 14.03 32.98
CA THR A 42 4.25 14.36 33.97
C THR A 42 4.07 15.79 34.48
N PRO A 43 4.73 16.20 35.58
CA PRO A 43 4.71 17.60 36.02
C PRO A 43 5.21 18.58 34.93
N LYS A 44 6.15 18.14 34.08
CA LYS A 44 6.62 18.93 32.95
C LYS A 44 5.54 19.05 31.86
N GLY A 45 4.82 17.98 31.56
CA GLY A 45 3.68 18.04 30.64
C GLY A 45 2.54 18.92 31.15
N GLU A 46 2.28 18.92 32.46
CA GLU A 46 1.31 19.84 33.10
C GLU A 46 1.77 21.30 32.98
N PHE A 47 3.07 21.56 33.18
CA PHE A 47 3.66 22.88 33.02
C PHE A 47 3.49 23.43 31.58
N GLU A 48 3.56 22.56 30.58
CA GLU A 48 3.38 22.88 29.16
C GLU A 48 1.89 22.92 28.75
N GLY A 49 0.98 22.93 29.72
CA GLY A 49 -0.47 23.12 29.52
C GLY A 49 -1.28 21.84 29.32
N GLY A 50 -0.63 20.67 29.40
CA GLY A 50 -1.30 19.38 29.32
C GLY A 50 -2.26 19.18 30.49
N GLU A 51 -3.43 18.59 30.22
CA GLU A 51 -4.44 18.29 31.24
C GLU A 51 -5.16 16.98 30.94
N TYR A 52 -5.80 16.42 31.96
CA TYR A 52 -6.65 15.25 31.78
C TYR A 52 -8.09 15.65 31.46
N HIS A 53 -8.66 15.01 30.44
CA HIS A 53 -10.07 15.10 30.10
C HIS A 53 -10.73 13.72 30.19
N ASN A 54 -11.95 13.68 30.71
CA ASN A 54 -12.72 12.44 30.85
C ASN A 54 -13.87 12.41 29.84
N SER A 55 -13.95 11.34 29.05
CA SER A 55 -15.06 11.09 28.15
C SER A 55 -15.79 9.80 28.54
N LYS A 56 -17.12 9.80 28.44
CA LYS A 56 -17.94 8.60 28.62
C LYS A 56 -17.59 7.50 27.61
N ARG A 57 -17.09 7.86 26.41
CA ARG A 57 -16.79 6.92 25.32
C ARG A 57 -15.33 6.44 25.33
N TYR A 58 -14.39 7.30 25.72
CA TYR A 58 -12.96 7.05 25.55
C TYR A 58 -12.19 6.99 26.88
N GLY A 59 -12.88 7.12 28.02
CA GLY A 59 -12.23 7.17 29.32
C GLY A 59 -11.42 8.45 29.52
N ARG A 60 -10.40 8.36 30.37
CA ARG A 60 -9.48 9.46 30.69
C ARG A 60 -8.36 9.55 29.64
N TYR A 61 -8.12 10.73 29.08
CA TYR A 61 -7.05 10.99 28.12
C TYR A 61 -6.44 12.38 28.32
N ILE A 62 -5.29 12.62 27.70
CA ILE A 62 -4.55 13.88 27.80
C ILE A 62 -4.97 14.83 26.67
N VAL A 63 -5.27 16.07 27.02
CA VAL A 63 -5.54 17.19 26.12
C VAL A 63 -4.47 18.27 26.26
N TRP A 64 -4.24 19.00 25.17
CA TRP A 64 -3.23 20.05 25.05
C TRP A 64 -3.88 21.31 24.49
N PRO A 65 -3.40 22.51 24.86
CA PRO A 65 -3.86 23.75 24.25
C PRO A 65 -3.47 23.79 22.76
N VAL A 66 -4.33 24.34 21.91
CA VAL A 66 -4.06 24.47 20.46
C VAL A 66 -2.82 25.33 20.20
N SER A 67 -2.57 26.34 21.04
CA SER A 67 -1.38 27.22 20.97
C SER A 67 -0.04 26.47 21.03
N LEU A 68 -0.06 25.21 21.51
CA LEU A 68 1.12 24.37 21.58
C LEU A 68 1.74 24.11 20.20
N GLU A 69 0.97 24.18 19.11
CA GLU A 69 1.50 24.04 17.74
C GLU A 69 2.71 24.95 17.45
N GLN A 70 2.78 26.12 18.11
CA GLN A 70 3.84 27.11 17.92
C GLN A 70 5.08 26.83 18.79
N HIS A 71 5.00 25.85 19.69
CA HIS A 71 6.07 25.49 20.60
C HIS A 71 7.31 25.02 19.81
N ALA A 72 8.50 25.48 20.20
CA ALA A 72 9.74 25.24 19.45
C ALA A 72 10.03 23.75 19.21
N MET A 73 9.72 22.89 20.20
CA MET A 73 9.87 21.44 20.06
C MET A 73 8.90 20.83 19.03
N LEU A 74 7.66 21.33 18.93
CA LEU A 74 6.70 20.82 17.95
C LEU A 74 6.98 21.35 16.54
N ARG A 75 7.51 22.57 16.41
CA ARG A 75 8.06 23.06 15.13
C ARG A 75 9.26 22.24 14.66
N ALA A 76 10.19 21.91 15.56
CA ALA A 76 11.30 21.02 15.23
C ALA A 76 10.85 19.59 14.88
N LEU A 77 9.65 19.18 15.31
CA LEU A 77 9.05 17.90 14.93
C LEU A 77 8.53 17.94 13.49
N GLU A 78 7.98 19.06 13.05
CA GLU A 78 7.59 19.28 11.65
C GLU A 78 8.81 19.16 10.73
N ASP A 79 9.96 19.73 11.12
CA ASP A 79 11.22 19.60 10.36
C ASP A 79 11.73 18.16 10.26
N ASN A 80 11.30 17.27 11.16
CA ASN A 80 11.65 15.85 11.17
C ASN A 80 10.44 14.95 10.90
N LYS A 81 9.46 15.44 10.16
CA LYS A 81 8.22 14.74 9.86
C LYS A 81 8.50 13.38 9.20
N MET A 82 7.84 12.36 9.74
CA MET A 82 7.86 11.02 9.18
C MET A 82 6.59 10.75 8.38
N LEU A 83 6.70 9.98 7.31
CA LEU A 83 5.64 9.64 6.38
C LEU A 83 5.29 8.16 6.49
N GLY A 84 4.00 7.86 6.51
CA GLY A 84 3.52 6.50 6.24
C GLY A 84 3.47 6.23 4.73
N ALA A 85 3.41 4.96 4.35
CA ALA A 85 3.33 4.55 2.93
C ALA A 85 2.20 5.23 2.15
N ALA A 86 1.04 5.48 2.79
CA ALA A 86 -0.07 6.19 2.16
C ALA A 86 0.27 7.66 1.83
N ALA A 87 1.02 8.35 2.70
CA ALA A 87 1.44 9.72 2.45
C ALA A 87 2.47 9.80 1.31
N ILE A 88 3.39 8.83 1.24
CA ILE A 88 4.36 8.71 0.14
C ILE A 88 3.66 8.49 -1.21
N GLY A 89 2.58 7.71 -1.24
CA GLY A 89 1.85 7.38 -2.46
C GLY A 89 0.85 8.43 -2.95
N GLN A 90 0.41 9.32 -2.06
CA GLN A 90 -0.66 10.27 -2.35
C GLN A 90 -0.38 11.17 -3.57
N PRO A 91 0.83 11.73 -3.77
CA PRO A 91 1.15 12.50 -4.98
C PRO A 91 1.09 11.70 -6.29
N TYR A 92 1.14 10.37 -6.20
CA TYR A 92 1.16 9.45 -7.34
C TYR A 92 -0.19 8.74 -7.55
N GLY A 93 -1.21 9.06 -6.74
CA GLY A 93 -2.49 8.36 -6.77
C GLY A 93 -2.42 6.90 -6.31
N LEU A 94 -1.37 6.52 -5.57
CA LEU A 94 -1.16 5.14 -5.15
C LEU A 94 -1.67 4.88 -3.72
N SER A 95 -2.28 3.71 -3.53
CA SER A 95 -2.69 3.25 -2.21
C SER A 95 -1.47 2.99 -1.31
N GLY A 96 -1.65 3.10 0.01
CA GLY A 96 -0.59 2.72 0.95
C GLY A 96 -0.21 1.23 0.85
N ARG A 97 -1.10 0.37 0.35
CA ARG A 97 -0.79 -1.06 0.11
C ARG A 97 0.15 -1.21 -1.09
N ALA A 98 -0.14 -0.52 -2.19
CA ALA A 98 0.71 -0.48 -3.37
C ALA A 98 2.11 0.05 -3.03
N VAL A 99 2.20 1.18 -2.33
CA VAL A 99 3.49 1.75 -1.91
C VAL A 99 4.27 0.79 -1.02
N ASN A 100 3.60 0.12 -0.08
CA ASN A 100 4.29 -0.86 0.76
C ASN A 100 4.90 -2.03 -0.05
N ARG A 101 4.22 -2.48 -1.11
CA ARG A 101 4.76 -3.51 -2.01
C ARG A 101 5.94 -2.99 -2.84
N ILE A 102 5.87 -1.74 -3.32
CA ILE A 102 6.99 -1.08 -4.00
C ILE A 102 8.22 -1.00 -3.09
N LEU A 103 8.05 -0.53 -1.85
CA LEU A 103 9.12 -0.49 -0.86
C LEU A 103 9.68 -1.89 -0.54
N ALA A 104 8.84 -2.92 -0.61
CA ALA A 104 9.26 -4.30 -0.45
C ALA A 104 10.03 -4.85 -1.66
N GLU A 105 9.63 -4.50 -2.87
CA GLU A 105 10.33 -4.81 -4.13
C GLU A 105 11.73 -4.20 -4.16
N LEU A 106 11.86 -2.95 -3.69
CA LEU A 106 13.15 -2.28 -3.48
C LEU A 106 14.00 -2.94 -2.37
N GLY A 107 13.45 -3.89 -1.63
CA GLY A 107 14.09 -4.61 -0.55
C GLY A 107 14.23 -3.81 0.75
N TRP A 108 13.50 -2.70 0.88
CA TRP A 108 13.60 -1.82 2.05
C TRP A 108 12.77 -2.32 3.22
N GLN A 109 11.70 -3.05 2.94
CA GLN A 109 10.88 -3.74 3.94
C GLN A 109 10.43 -5.11 3.43
N LYS A 110 9.79 -5.89 4.29
CA LYS A 110 9.24 -7.20 3.94
C LYS A 110 7.89 -7.39 4.61
N ARG A 111 6.98 -8.08 3.93
CA ARG A 111 5.72 -8.53 4.53
C ARG A 111 5.96 -9.75 5.42
N GLU A 112 5.42 -9.68 6.64
CA GLU A 112 5.31 -10.80 7.57
C GLU A 112 3.86 -10.95 8.04
N SER A 113 3.57 -12.04 8.76
CA SER A 113 2.22 -12.29 9.34
C SER A 113 1.75 -11.16 10.26
N HIS A 114 2.69 -10.48 10.90
CA HIS A 114 2.47 -9.41 11.86
C HIS A 114 2.66 -8.01 11.26
N GLY A 115 2.60 -7.84 9.94
CA GLY A 115 2.69 -6.53 9.27
C GLY A 115 3.96 -6.35 8.44
N TRP A 116 4.47 -5.11 8.38
CA TRP A 116 5.66 -4.77 7.60
C TRP A 116 6.90 -4.66 8.49
N MET A 117 7.91 -5.45 8.16
CA MET A 117 9.19 -5.48 8.86
C MET A 117 10.24 -4.71 8.06
N LEU A 118 11.00 -3.85 8.74
CA LEU A 118 12.05 -3.05 8.14
C LEU A 118 13.33 -3.89 7.95
N ASN A 119 13.95 -3.81 6.78
CA ASN A 119 15.21 -4.49 6.48
C ASN A 119 16.42 -3.55 6.66
N SER A 120 17.65 -4.09 6.66
CA SER A 120 18.88 -3.28 6.75
C SER A 120 18.98 -2.21 5.67
N ARG A 121 18.53 -2.50 4.43
CA ARG A 121 18.48 -1.49 3.36
C ARG A 121 17.48 -0.38 3.64
N GLY A 122 16.33 -0.70 4.22
CA GLY A 122 15.35 0.31 4.63
C GLY A 122 15.84 1.17 5.80
N GLN A 123 16.56 0.57 6.75
CA GLN A 123 17.23 1.32 7.82
C GLN A 123 18.23 2.34 7.26
N GLN A 124 18.98 1.98 6.20
CA GLN A 124 19.88 2.91 5.52
C GLN A 124 19.16 4.08 4.84
N GLN A 125 17.87 3.94 4.51
CA GLN A 125 17.02 5.03 4.02
C GLN A 125 16.31 5.79 5.16
N GLY A 126 16.66 5.53 6.42
CA GLY A 126 16.09 6.19 7.59
C GLY A 126 14.73 5.66 8.05
N GLY A 127 14.28 4.51 7.52
CA GLY A 127 13.02 3.91 7.96
C GLY A 127 12.99 3.59 9.45
N VAL A 128 11.83 3.74 10.08
CA VAL A 128 11.60 3.43 11.49
C VAL A 128 10.40 2.49 11.61
N GLN A 129 10.63 1.31 12.19
CA GLN A 129 9.57 0.34 12.45
C GLN A 129 8.84 0.67 13.76
N LEU A 130 7.52 0.60 13.72
CA LEU A 130 6.62 0.80 14.85
C LEU A 130 5.57 -0.31 14.90
N GLU A 131 4.88 -0.40 16.02
CA GLU A 131 3.84 -1.38 16.29
C GLU A 131 2.52 -0.68 16.65
N ASN A 132 1.43 -1.07 15.99
CA ASN A 132 0.10 -0.63 16.36
C ASN A 132 -0.44 -1.49 17.50
N ARG A 133 -0.51 -0.93 18.71
CA ARG A 133 -0.96 -1.63 19.93
C ARG A 133 -2.40 -2.13 19.93
N GLN A 134 -3.24 -1.70 19.00
CA GLN A 134 -4.63 -2.18 18.92
C GLN A 134 -4.74 -3.45 18.08
N SER A 135 -3.90 -3.56 17.05
CA SER A 135 -3.94 -4.67 16.10
C SER A 135 -2.75 -5.60 16.22
N ASP A 136 -1.77 -5.26 17.06
CA ASP A 136 -0.42 -5.82 17.10
C ASP A 136 0.15 -5.93 15.67
N MET A 137 0.08 -4.86 14.89
CA MET A 137 0.62 -4.88 13.51
C MET A 137 1.80 -3.95 13.40
N LEU A 138 2.91 -4.49 12.90
CA LEU A 138 4.10 -3.75 12.55
C LEU A 138 3.88 -2.94 11.28
N TYR A 139 4.42 -1.73 11.28
CA TYR A 139 4.44 -0.86 10.12
C TYR A 139 5.70 -0.01 10.15
N VAL A 140 6.02 0.60 9.02
CA VAL A 140 7.22 1.42 8.85
C VAL A 140 6.82 2.86 8.54
N LEU A 141 7.50 3.80 9.17
CA LEU A 141 7.50 5.21 8.80
C LEU A 141 8.84 5.58 8.17
N TRP A 142 8.82 6.57 7.29
CA TRP A 142 9.99 7.02 6.53
C TRP A 142 10.23 8.52 6.70
N PRO A 143 11.46 9.02 6.68
CA PRO A 143 11.71 10.46 6.69
C PRO A 143 11.15 11.10 5.42
N GLU A 144 10.71 12.36 5.49
CA GLU A 144 10.20 13.09 4.33
C GLU A 144 11.19 13.11 3.15
N ALA A 145 12.49 13.24 3.44
CA ALA A 145 13.56 13.18 2.45
C ALA A 145 13.61 11.88 1.62
N VAL A 146 12.94 10.79 2.05
CA VAL A 146 12.82 9.57 1.23
C VAL A 146 12.07 9.86 -0.08
N ALA A 147 11.19 10.86 -0.09
CA ALA A 147 10.43 11.26 -1.26
C ALA A 147 11.30 11.81 -2.39
N ASP A 148 12.53 12.24 -2.08
CA ASP A 148 13.53 12.71 -3.04
C ASP A 148 14.43 11.59 -3.58
N ASN A 149 14.27 10.35 -3.09
CA ASN A 149 15.06 9.22 -3.55
C ASN A 149 14.71 8.87 -5.00
N ALA A 150 15.68 9.06 -5.91
CA ALA A 150 15.47 8.87 -7.35
C ALA A 150 14.96 7.47 -7.73
N VAL A 151 15.41 6.41 -7.03
CA VAL A 151 15.00 5.03 -7.32
C VAL A 151 13.56 4.80 -6.88
N LEU A 152 13.17 5.32 -5.71
CA LEU A 152 11.78 5.25 -5.25
C LEU A 152 10.85 6.06 -6.17
N ILE A 153 11.24 7.29 -6.53
CA ILE A 153 10.48 8.13 -7.46
C ILE A 153 10.25 7.40 -8.79
N GLN A 154 11.31 6.81 -9.36
CA GLN A 154 11.20 6.06 -10.60
C GLN A 154 10.16 4.94 -10.49
N ARG A 155 10.24 4.12 -9.44
CA ARG A 155 9.28 3.02 -9.23
C ARG A 155 7.85 3.50 -9.00
N LEU A 156 7.66 4.54 -8.19
CA LEU A 156 6.33 5.14 -7.96
C LEU A 156 5.72 5.66 -9.26
N ARG A 157 6.53 6.30 -10.11
CA ARG A 157 6.09 6.76 -11.43
C ARG A 157 5.75 5.61 -12.36
N GLU A 158 6.59 4.57 -12.44
CA GLU A 158 6.33 3.39 -13.28
C GLU A 158 4.99 2.72 -12.93
N VAL A 159 4.67 2.58 -11.64
CA VAL A 159 3.40 1.99 -11.16
C VAL A 159 2.21 2.96 -11.27
N SER A 160 2.44 4.26 -11.10
CA SER A 160 1.39 5.27 -11.32
C SER A 160 1.06 5.39 -12.81
N SER A 161 2.07 5.35 -13.67
CA SER A 161 1.91 5.43 -15.11
C SER A 161 1.28 4.19 -15.70
N SER A 162 1.33 3.01 -15.09
CA SER A 162 0.51 1.89 -15.55
C SER A 162 -0.95 2.06 -15.18
N ASN A 163 -1.25 2.78 -14.09
CA ASN A 163 -2.61 3.02 -13.59
C ASN A 163 -3.34 4.23 -14.18
N GLY A 164 -2.66 5.16 -14.85
CA GLY A 164 -3.29 6.29 -15.52
C GLY A 164 -3.94 5.94 -16.87
N GLU A 165 -4.51 6.93 -17.55
CA GLU A 165 -4.82 6.81 -18.98
C GLU A 165 -3.56 7.00 -19.83
N ALA A 166 -3.57 6.53 -21.08
CA ALA A 166 -2.40 6.69 -21.96
C ALA A 166 -2.42 8.15 -22.40
N PRO A 167 -1.27 8.84 -22.50
CA PRO A 167 -1.27 10.12 -23.18
C PRO A 167 -1.85 9.92 -24.57
N SER A 168 -2.97 10.59 -24.85
CA SER A 168 -3.56 10.61 -26.17
C SER A 168 -2.59 11.32 -27.10
N GLY A 169 -1.88 10.56 -27.94
CA GLY A 169 -1.14 11.12 -29.05
C GLY A 169 0.25 10.54 -29.23
N ASP A 170 0.34 9.46 -29.99
CA ASP A 170 1.08 9.54 -31.24
C ASP A 170 0.46 8.55 -32.25
N LEU A 171 -0.13 9.06 -33.34
CA LEU A 171 -0.70 8.23 -34.40
C LEU A 171 0.37 7.40 -35.14
N PHE A 172 1.66 7.56 -34.79
CA PHE A 172 2.80 6.89 -35.40
C PHE A 172 3.62 6.02 -34.43
N ALA A 173 3.24 5.89 -33.15
CA ALA A 173 3.87 4.95 -32.23
C ALA A 173 3.38 3.52 -32.51
N GLY A 174 4.11 2.78 -33.35
CA GLY A 174 3.74 1.43 -33.74
C GLY A 174 3.62 0.48 -32.55
N SER A 175 2.50 -0.25 -32.46
CA SER A 175 2.27 -1.43 -31.61
C SER A 175 3.14 -1.50 -30.34
N GLU A 176 3.06 -0.49 -29.47
CA GLU A 176 3.86 -0.48 -28.26
C GLU A 176 3.36 -1.59 -27.32
N LEU A 177 4.20 -2.60 -27.10
CA LEU A 177 3.96 -3.59 -26.06
C LEU A 177 4.18 -2.93 -24.69
N PHE A 178 3.24 -3.12 -23.78
CA PHE A 178 3.33 -2.64 -22.42
C PHE A 178 4.22 -3.58 -21.60
N THR A 179 5.29 -3.05 -21.00
CA THR A 179 6.24 -3.87 -20.24
C THR A 179 5.96 -3.75 -18.73
N SER A 180 5.82 -4.90 -18.06
CA SER A 180 5.69 -5.02 -16.61
C SER A 180 7.04 -4.87 -15.91
N ILE A 181 7.06 -4.57 -14.61
CA ILE A 181 8.32 -4.39 -13.84
C ILE A 181 9.17 -5.67 -13.84
N ASP A 182 8.53 -6.84 -13.90
CA ASP A 182 9.20 -8.13 -13.98
C ASP A 182 9.73 -8.49 -15.38
N GLY A 183 9.53 -7.61 -16.36
CA GLY A 183 10.02 -7.73 -17.73
C GLY A 183 9.05 -8.41 -18.70
N HIS A 184 7.87 -8.84 -18.28
CA HIS A 184 6.87 -9.38 -19.21
C HIS A 184 6.31 -8.29 -20.14
N GLN A 185 5.97 -8.67 -21.37
CA GLN A 185 5.39 -7.78 -22.38
C GLN A 185 3.93 -8.16 -22.65
N HIS A 186 3.08 -7.15 -22.76
CA HIS A 186 1.64 -7.30 -22.93
C HIS A 186 1.13 -6.45 -24.09
N ASP A 187 0.08 -6.93 -24.75
CA ASP A 187 -0.63 -6.26 -25.83
C ASP A 187 -1.67 -5.24 -25.34
N SER A 188 -2.00 -5.29 -24.04
CA SER A 188 -2.95 -4.39 -23.38
C SER A 188 -2.40 -3.89 -22.05
N ARG A 189 -2.84 -2.70 -21.65
CA ARG A 189 -2.41 -2.08 -20.39
C ARG A 189 -3.00 -2.79 -19.18
N GLU A 190 -4.22 -3.28 -19.27
CA GLU A 190 -4.91 -3.98 -18.20
C GLU A 190 -4.19 -5.28 -17.84
N ARG A 191 -3.72 -6.04 -18.86
CA ARG A 191 -2.85 -7.21 -18.62
C ARG A 191 -1.54 -6.80 -17.96
N GLN A 192 -0.92 -5.71 -18.40
CA GLN A 192 0.29 -5.19 -17.76
C GLN A 192 0.05 -4.81 -16.29
N GLN A 193 -1.09 -4.18 -15.97
CA GLN A 193 -1.46 -3.83 -14.58
C GLN A 193 -1.69 -5.08 -13.72
N ILE A 194 -2.39 -6.09 -14.25
CA ILE A 194 -2.59 -7.37 -13.54
C ILE A 194 -1.24 -8.05 -13.27
N CYS A 195 -0.36 -8.12 -14.28
CA CYS A 195 0.97 -8.70 -14.16
C CYS A 195 1.83 -7.97 -13.12
N GLN A 196 1.85 -6.64 -13.20
CA GLN A 196 2.57 -5.80 -12.26
C GLN A 196 2.04 -5.96 -10.83
N TRP A 197 0.72 -6.05 -10.66
CA TRP A 197 0.11 -6.33 -9.37
C TRP A 197 0.55 -7.68 -8.81
N LEU A 198 0.50 -8.75 -9.63
CA LEU A 198 0.93 -10.09 -9.24
C LEU A 198 2.41 -10.11 -8.82
N TYR A 199 3.27 -9.44 -9.59
CA TYR A 199 4.69 -9.31 -9.28
C TYR A 199 4.93 -8.56 -7.96
N LEU A 200 4.35 -7.37 -7.80
CA LEU A 200 4.51 -6.56 -6.59
C LEU A 200 3.92 -7.25 -5.35
N ALA A 201 2.88 -8.05 -5.52
CA ALA A 201 2.29 -8.89 -4.47
C ALA A 201 3.10 -10.17 -4.21
N GLY A 202 4.25 -10.39 -4.86
CA GLY A 202 5.09 -11.56 -4.67
C GLY A 202 4.44 -12.87 -5.11
N VAL A 203 3.44 -12.81 -5.99
CA VAL A 203 2.72 -13.98 -6.50
C VAL A 203 3.49 -14.55 -7.68
N LEU A 204 4.04 -15.76 -7.51
CA LEU A 204 4.66 -16.50 -8.60
C LEU A 204 3.62 -16.78 -9.69
N HIS A 205 3.87 -16.31 -10.89
CA HIS A 205 2.96 -16.44 -12.02
C HIS A 205 3.73 -16.68 -13.33
N ALA A 206 3.02 -17.24 -14.32
CA ALA A 206 3.44 -17.32 -15.70
C ALA A 206 2.44 -16.56 -16.57
N THR A 207 2.90 -16.05 -17.71
CA THR A 207 2.09 -15.32 -18.70
C THR A 207 1.84 -16.19 -19.94
N ALA A 208 0.71 -15.97 -20.62
CA ALA A 208 0.36 -16.65 -21.88
C ALA A 208 0.53 -18.19 -21.81
N ARG A 209 0.13 -18.79 -20.69
CA ARG A 209 0.34 -20.22 -20.42
C ARG A 209 -0.65 -21.06 -21.21
N GLN A 210 -0.12 -21.93 -22.07
CA GLN A 210 -0.90 -22.95 -22.79
C GLN A 210 -1.70 -23.80 -21.80
N LEU A 211 -3.01 -23.96 -22.02
CA LEU A 211 -3.85 -24.86 -21.23
C LEU A 211 -3.40 -26.31 -21.44
N PRO A 212 -3.56 -27.21 -20.46
CA PRO A 212 -3.18 -28.61 -20.58
C PRO A 212 -4.21 -29.40 -21.43
N VAL A 213 -4.41 -28.95 -22.66
CA VAL A 213 -5.28 -29.51 -23.71
C VAL A 213 -4.55 -29.43 -25.06
N GLU A 214 -5.03 -30.19 -26.05
CA GLU A 214 -4.48 -30.17 -27.42
C GLU A 214 -4.83 -28.87 -28.18
N GLU A 215 -5.94 -28.21 -27.82
CA GLU A 215 -6.35 -26.94 -28.41
C GLU A 215 -5.30 -25.85 -28.10
N PRO A 216 -4.90 -24.99 -29.05
CA PRO A 216 -3.87 -23.97 -28.86
C PRO A 216 -4.39 -22.75 -28.08
N LEU A 217 -5.00 -22.99 -26.92
CA LEU A 217 -5.56 -21.98 -26.02
C LEU A 217 -4.57 -21.65 -24.91
N LYS A 218 -4.38 -20.37 -24.64
CA LYS A 218 -3.52 -19.85 -23.59
C LYS A 218 -4.33 -19.01 -22.62
N ALA A 219 -4.12 -19.23 -21.32
CA ALA A 219 -4.60 -18.33 -20.27
C ALA A 219 -3.72 -17.09 -20.23
N ASP A 220 -4.29 -15.94 -19.83
CA ASP A 220 -3.51 -14.72 -19.67
C ASP A 220 -2.43 -14.89 -18.59
N PHE A 221 -2.80 -15.44 -17.43
CA PHE A 221 -1.87 -15.80 -16.36
C PHE A 221 -2.13 -17.19 -15.78
N PHE A 222 -1.10 -17.77 -15.18
CA PHE A 222 -1.19 -19.03 -14.46
C PHE A 222 -0.36 -19.00 -13.17
N LEU A 223 -0.96 -19.40 -12.06
CA LEU A 223 -0.33 -19.50 -10.74
C LEU A 223 0.04 -20.97 -10.47
N PRO A 224 1.30 -21.38 -10.68
CA PRO A 224 1.67 -22.79 -10.69
C PRO A 224 1.55 -23.48 -9.33
N LEU A 225 1.72 -22.74 -8.23
CA LEU A 225 1.67 -23.32 -6.87
C LEU A 225 0.25 -23.75 -6.47
N ASN A 226 -0.76 -23.03 -6.95
CA ASN A 226 -2.17 -23.24 -6.59
C ASN A 226 -3.00 -23.80 -7.76
N GLN A 227 -2.37 -23.97 -8.94
CA GLN A 227 -3.02 -24.42 -10.18
C GLN A 227 -4.23 -23.53 -10.53
N VAL A 228 -4.03 -22.21 -10.48
CA VAL A 228 -5.08 -21.21 -10.76
C VAL A 228 -4.79 -20.51 -12.07
N PHE A 229 -5.75 -20.50 -12.99
CA PHE A 229 -5.71 -19.67 -14.20
C PHE A 229 -6.32 -18.29 -13.92
N ILE A 230 -5.83 -17.26 -14.59
CA ILE A 230 -6.43 -15.93 -14.55
C ILE A 230 -6.60 -15.47 -16.00
N ASP A 231 -7.81 -15.01 -16.33
CA ASP A 231 -8.15 -14.48 -17.65
C ASP A 231 -8.81 -13.09 -17.51
N PHE A 232 -8.37 -12.17 -18.36
CA PHE A 232 -8.94 -10.83 -18.47
C PHE A 232 -9.90 -10.75 -19.66
N TRP A 233 -11.12 -10.29 -19.39
CA TRP A 233 -12.21 -10.13 -20.35
C TRP A 233 -12.32 -8.67 -20.77
N ALA A 234 -11.55 -8.29 -21.79
CA ALA A 234 -11.57 -6.94 -22.35
C ALA A 234 -12.94 -6.54 -22.92
N ALA A 235 -13.33 -5.26 -22.74
CA ALA A 235 -14.60 -4.73 -23.25
C ALA A 235 -14.68 -4.70 -24.78
N ASP A 236 -13.54 -4.51 -25.45
CA ASP A 236 -13.39 -4.35 -26.89
C ASP A 236 -12.87 -5.63 -27.58
N ALA A 237 -13.04 -6.79 -26.92
CA ALA A 237 -12.61 -8.08 -27.46
C ALA A 237 -13.22 -8.37 -28.84
N THR A 238 -12.36 -8.73 -29.79
CA THR A 238 -12.79 -9.19 -31.12
C THR A 238 -13.61 -10.49 -31.02
N PRO A 239 -14.48 -10.80 -32.01
CA PRO A 239 -15.23 -12.06 -32.01
C PRO A 239 -14.35 -13.31 -31.87
N THR A 240 -13.14 -13.28 -32.42
CA THR A 240 -12.16 -14.37 -32.30
C THR A 240 -11.63 -14.49 -30.87
N GLN A 241 -11.27 -13.38 -30.22
CA GLN A 241 -10.81 -13.37 -28.83
C GLN A 241 -11.93 -13.83 -27.87
N LEU A 242 -13.15 -13.32 -28.06
CA LEU A 242 -14.31 -13.71 -27.25
C LEU A 242 -14.61 -15.21 -27.39
N LYS A 243 -14.56 -15.75 -28.61
CA LYS A 243 -14.72 -17.19 -28.85
C LYS A 243 -13.65 -18.01 -28.11
N ALA A 244 -12.40 -17.55 -28.13
CA ALA A 244 -11.31 -18.22 -27.41
C ALA A 244 -11.51 -18.14 -25.88
N GLN A 245 -11.93 -16.98 -25.34
CA GLN A 245 -12.24 -16.80 -23.92
C GLN A 245 -13.39 -17.70 -23.46
N MET A 246 -14.51 -17.70 -24.20
CA MET A 246 -15.64 -18.59 -23.92
C MET A 246 -15.20 -20.06 -23.94
N ARG A 247 -14.35 -20.44 -24.91
CA ARG A 247 -13.83 -21.80 -24.99
C ARG A 247 -12.94 -22.15 -23.78
N ARG A 248 -12.11 -21.23 -23.30
CA ARG A 248 -11.32 -21.43 -22.06
C ARG A 248 -12.23 -21.60 -20.85
N ALA A 249 -13.22 -20.74 -20.68
CA ALA A 249 -14.18 -20.81 -19.58
C ALA A 249 -14.96 -22.15 -19.57
N GLU A 250 -15.37 -22.64 -20.75
CA GLU A 250 -15.97 -23.97 -20.90
C GLU A 250 -15.03 -25.08 -20.41
N LEU A 251 -13.75 -25.04 -20.81
CA LEU A 251 -12.76 -26.02 -20.40
C LEU A 251 -12.51 -25.98 -18.89
N TYR A 252 -12.40 -24.78 -18.29
CA TYR A 252 -12.24 -24.62 -16.85
C TYR A 252 -13.40 -25.27 -16.10
N LYS A 253 -14.64 -25.02 -16.53
CA LYS A 253 -15.83 -25.62 -15.92
C LYS A 253 -15.88 -27.14 -16.14
N LYS A 254 -15.62 -27.62 -17.36
CA LYS A 254 -15.65 -29.04 -17.71
C LYS A 254 -14.65 -29.86 -16.89
N HIS A 255 -13.45 -29.32 -16.68
CA HIS A 255 -12.36 -29.99 -15.98
C HIS A 255 -12.26 -29.62 -14.50
N ALA A 256 -13.17 -28.78 -13.98
CA ALA A 256 -13.16 -28.26 -12.63
C ALA A 256 -11.81 -27.61 -12.23
N TRP A 257 -11.20 -26.86 -13.14
CA TRP A 257 -9.99 -26.09 -12.86
C TRP A 257 -10.32 -24.79 -12.13
N HIS A 258 -9.42 -24.37 -11.26
CA HIS A 258 -9.52 -23.07 -10.59
C HIS A 258 -9.21 -21.96 -11.60
N ALA A 259 -10.13 -21.01 -11.74
CA ALA A 259 -9.98 -19.86 -12.60
C ALA A 259 -10.47 -18.59 -11.90
N ILE A 260 -9.80 -17.47 -12.18
CA ILE A 260 -10.21 -16.12 -11.83
C ILE A 260 -10.48 -15.40 -13.15
N GLU A 261 -11.68 -14.86 -13.28
CA GLU A 261 -12.05 -14.00 -14.40
C GLU A 261 -12.05 -12.55 -13.90
N LEU A 262 -11.35 -11.68 -14.63
CA LEU A 262 -11.27 -10.25 -14.35
C LEU A 262 -11.91 -9.47 -15.49
N HIS A 263 -12.61 -8.40 -15.14
CA HIS A 263 -13.29 -7.51 -16.06
C HIS A 263 -12.73 -6.07 -15.94
N PRO A 264 -13.03 -5.16 -16.88
CA PRO A 264 -12.48 -3.80 -16.87
C PRO A 264 -12.75 -3.05 -15.56
N GLU A 265 -13.91 -3.25 -14.94
CA GLU A 265 -14.26 -2.67 -13.64
C GLU A 265 -13.38 -3.15 -12.47
N ASP A 266 -12.76 -4.32 -12.60
CA ASP A 266 -11.86 -4.86 -11.57
C ASP A 266 -10.48 -4.20 -11.60
N ILE A 267 -10.08 -3.62 -12.73
CA ILE A 267 -8.73 -3.08 -12.96
C ILE A 267 -8.45 -1.89 -12.04
N ASP A 268 -9.41 -0.99 -11.88
CA ASP A 268 -9.30 0.15 -10.97
C ASP A 268 -9.25 -0.25 -9.49
N GLN A 269 -9.64 -1.49 -9.17
CA GLN A 269 -9.79 -2.00 -7.82
C GLN A 269 -8.99 -3.29 -7.58
N LEU A 270 -7.91 -3.53 -8.32
CA LEU A 270 -7.09 -4.75 -8.18
C LEU A 270 -6.65 -4.98 -6.73
N ASP A 271 -6.33 -3.91 -6.01
CA ASP A 271 -5.92 -3.96 -4.60
C ASP A 271 -7.01 -4.49 -3.66
N ASP A 272 -8.29 -4.46 -4.05
CA ASP A 272 -9.43 -4.98 -3.29
C ASP A 272 -9.97 -6.30 -3.88
N VAL A 273 -9.96 -6.45 -5.21
CA VAL A 273 -10.47 -7.64 -5.91
C VAL A 273 -9.50 -8.81 -5.80
N MET A 274 -8.23 -8.61 -6.13
CA MET A 274 -7.25 -9.70 -6.21
C MET A 274 -7.04 -10.41 -4.87
N PRO A 275 -6.86 -9.73 -3.71
CA PRO A 275 -6.75 -10.42 -2.42
C PRO A 275 -7.92 -11.36 -2.15
N ARG A 276 -9.15 -10.90 -2.43
CA ARG A 276 -10.37 -11.71 -2.22
C ARG A 276 -10.42 -12.91 -3.14
N GLN A 277 -10.06 -12.76 -4.42
CA GLN A 277 -10.06 -13.86 -5.39
C GLN A 277 -8.97 -14.89 -5.09
N LEU A 278 -7.75 -14.43 -4.82
CA LEU A 278 -6.59 -15.28 -4.52
C LEU A 278 -6.79 -16.11 -3.24
N LEU A 279 -7.40 -15.52 -2.20
CA LEU A 279 -7.69 -16.23 -0.95
C LEU A 279 -8.63 -17.43 -1.12
N LYS A 280 -9.58 -17.38 -2.07
CA LYS A 280 -10.51 -18.50 -2.35
C LYS A 280 -9.75 -19.77 -2.77
N PHE A 281 -8.57 -19.62 -3.36
CA PHE A 281 -7.74 -20.71 -3.85
C PHE A 281 -6.48 -20.94 -3.00
N GLY A 282 -6.41 -20.32 -1.81
CA GLY A 282 -5.29 -20.48 -0.88
C GLY A 282 -3.96 -19.90 -1.40
N VAL A 283 -4.02 -18.93 -2.34
CA VAL A 283 -2.81 -18.27 -2.85
C VAL A 283 -2.28 -17.31 -1.79
N LYS A 284 -0.99 -17.46 -1.47
CA LYS A 284 -0.28 -16.55 -0.56
C LYS A 284 0.34 -15.40 -1.34
N PHE A 285 0.34 -14.21 -0.77
CA PHE A 285 0.90 -12.99 -1.35
C PHE A 285 1.41 -12.05 -0.24
N SER A 286 2.27 -11.09 -0.62
CA SER A 286 2.87 -10.08 0.26
C SER A 286 2.14 -8.72 0.26
#